data_AF-A0A950AZP3-F1
#
_entry.id   AF-A0A950AZP3-F1
#
_cell.length_a   1.000
_cell.length_b   1.000
_cell.length_c   1.000
_cell.angle_alpha   90.00
_cell.angle_beta   90.00
_cell.angle_gamma   90.00
#
_symmetry.space_group_name_H-M   'P 1'
#
loop_
_entity.id
_entity.type
_entity.pdbx_description
1 polymer ?
#
loop_
_entity_poly.entity_id
_entity_poly.type
_entity_poly.pdbx_seq_one_letter_code
_entity_poly.pdbx_strand_id
1 'polypeptide(L)'
;MRTRDPAVVEFGAERARVVPWRGSANTAYLAPVHDAPPPSSGFIERCVERLAAQGYCGVVTPALAPVEQRSFLRAGFEPHERLHLLAHDLLELPS
;
A
#
# COMPACT_ATOMS: atom_id res chain seq x y z
N MET A 1 24.28 -2.54 -0.84
CA MET A 1 22.91 -2.83 -0.38
C MET A 1 22.09 -3.20 -1.62
N ARG A 2 21.70 -4.48 -1.81
CA ARG A 2 20.86 -4.86 -2.97
C ARG A 2 19.47 -4.26 -2.75
N THR A 3 19.06 -3.33 -3.61
CA THR A 3 17.67 -2.88 -3.69
C THR A 3 16.81 -4.11 -3.96
N ARG A 4 15.88 -4.42 -3.05
CA ARG A 4 14.91 -5.49 -3.27
C ARG A 4 14.03 -5.06 -4.45
N ASP A 5 13.98 -5.86 -5.52
CA ASP A 5 13.26 -5.50 -6.74
C ASP A 5 11.76 -5.35 -6.48
N PRO A 6 11.07 -4.45 -7.22
CA PRO A 6 9.62 -4.37 -7.21
C PRO A 6 8.99 -5.73 -7.47
N ALA A 7 8.10 -6.17 -6.58
CA ALA A 7 7.40 -7.44 -6.71
C ALA A 7 5.89 -7.22 -6.62
N VAL A 8 5.12 -7.99 -7.39
CA VAL A 8 3.68 -8.15 -7.16
C VAL A 8 3.50 -9.41 -6.32
N VAL A 9 2.77 -9.28 -5.21
CA VAL A 9 2.32 -10.40 -4.39
C VAL A 9 0.89 -10.72 -4.81
N GLU A 10 0.65 -11.98 -5.15
CA GLU A 10 -0.66 -12.46 -5.61
C GLU A 10 -1.10 -13.64 -4.76
N PHE A 11 -2.38 -13.66 -4.38
CA PHE A 11 -3.00 -14.80 -3.74
C PHE A 11 -4.46 -14.90 -4.18
N GLY A 12 -4.81 -15.96 -4.92
CA GLY A 12 -6.12 -16.05 -5.56
C GLY A 12 -6.33 -14.89 -6.54
N ALA A 13 -7.39 -14.11 -6.36
CA ALA A 13 -7.68 -12.93 -7.17
C ALA A 13 -7.09 -11.62 -6.58
N GLU A 14 -6.52 -11.67 -5.38
CA GLU A 14 -6.02 -10.51 -4.66
C GLU A 14 -4.57 -10.22 -5.05
N ARG A 15 -4.27 -8.94 -5.28
CA ARG A 15 -2.96 -8.50 -5.75
C ARG A 15 -2.52 -7.21 -5.07
N ALA A 16 -1.25 -7.17 -4.67
CA ALA A 16 -0.62 -5.96 -4.15
C ALA A 16 0.79 -5.80 -4.71
N ARG A 17 1.17 -4.55 -4.96
CA ARG A 17 2.53 -4.17 -5.33
C ARG A 17 3.34 -3.89 -4.06
N VAL A 18 4.55 -4.43 -4.03
CA VAL A 18 5.56 -4.21 -2.99
C VAL A 18 6.79 -3.59 -3.60
N VAL A 19 7.24 -2.48 -3.02
CA VAL A 19 8.55 -1.85 -3.32
C VAL A 19 9.20 -1.36 -2.02
N PRO A 20 10.53 -1.20 -1.95
CA PRO A 20 11.15 -0.44 -0.86
C PRO A 20 10.60 1.00 -0.81
N TRP A 21 10.27 1.48 0.38
CA TRP A 21 9.80 2.86 0.55
C TRP A 21 10.95 3.84 0.36
N ARG A 22 10.72 4.95 -0.35
CA ARG A 22 11.78 5.94 -0.68
C ARG A 22 12.40 6.58 0.57
N GLY A 23 11.64 6.69 1.67
CA GLY A 23 12.12 7.26 2.93
C GLY A 23 12.98 6.31 3.77
N SER A 24 12.91 4.99 3.52
CA SER A 24 13.69 3.98 4.25
C SER A 24 13.67 2.65 3.52
N ALA A 25 14.86 2.11 3.21
CA ALA A 25 14.98 0.79 2.58
C ALA A 25 14.56 -0.38 3.49
N ASN A 26 14.42 -0.13 4.81
CA ASN A 26 13.95 -1.12 5.78
C ASN A 26 12.43 -1.12 5.91
N THR A 27 11.74 -0.20 5.24
CA THR A 27 10.28 -0.11 5.22
C THR A 27 9.77 -0.52 3.84
N ALA A 28 8.78 -1.40 3.81
CA ALA A 28 8.09 -1.77 2.58
C ALA A 28 6.96 -0.79 2.29
N TYR A 29 6.76 -0.48 1.02
CA TYR A 29 5.57 0.20 0.53
C TYR A 29 4.66 -0.83 -0.12
N LEU A 30 3.47 -1.01 0.45
CA LEU A 30 2.45 -1.98 0.03
C LEU A 30 1.25 -1.22 -0.55
N ALA A 31 0.97 -1.43 -1.84
CA ALA A 31 -0.13 -0.78 -2.53
C ALA A 31 -1.08 -1.81 -3.17
N PRO A 32 -2.41 -1.70 -2.96
CA PRO A 32 -3.39 -2.42 -3.75
C PRO A 32 -3.20 -2.15 -5.25
N VAL A 33 -3.49 -3.15 -6.08
CA VAL A 33 -3.53 -2.97 -7.54
C VAL A 33 -4.94 -2.55 -7.94
N HIS A 34 -5.07 -1.49 -8.75
CA HIS A 34 -6.37 -0.89 -9.11
C HIS A 34 -7.33 -1.87 -9.82
N ASP A 35 -6.81 -2.72 -10.70
CA ASP A 35 -7.61 -3.72 -11.44
C ASP A 35 -7.74 -5.06 -10.67
N ALA A 36 -7.74 -5.01 -9.34
CA ALA A 36 -7.96 -6.16 -8.48
C ALA A 36 -9.06 -5.85 -7.46
N PRO A 37 -9.78 -6.86 -6.94
CA PRO A 37 -10.70 -6.65 -5.82
C PRO A 37 -9.98 -5.97 -4.64
N PRO A 38 -10.69 -5.16 -3.83
CA PRO A 38 -10.14 -4.63 -2.60
C PRO A 38 -9.57 -5.77 -1.74
N PRO A 39 -8.33 -5.63 -1.22
CA PRO A 39 -7.69 -6.70 -0.48
C PRO A 39 -8.46 -6.99 0.82
N SER A 40 -8.54 -8.26 1.17
CA SER A 40 -9.01 -8.74 2.47
C SER A 40 -7.95 -8.50 3.55
N SER A 41 -8.37 -8.48 4.82
CA SER A 41 -7.41 -8.37 5.94
C SER A 41 -6.46 -9.56 5.99
N GLY A 42 -6.95 -10.78 5.75
CA GLY A 42 -6.11 -11.98 5.73
C GLY A 42 -5.05 -11.98 4.62
N PHE A 43 -5.35 -11.39 3.46
CA PHE A 43 -4.34 -11.19 2.43
C PHE A 43 -3.27 -10.17 2.85
N ILE A 44 -3.68 -9.08 3.49
CA ILE A 44 -2.77 -8.05 3.99
C ILE A 44 -1.86 -8.64 5.08
N GLU A 45 -2.40 -9.39 6.04
CA GLU A 45 -1.65 -10.08 7.09
C GLU A 45 -0.55 -10.98 6.50
N ARG A 46 -0.89 -11.79 5.49
CA ARG A 46 0.09 -12.63 4.78
C ARG A 46 1.16 -11.82 4.05
N CYS A 47 0.79 -10.68 3.47
CA CYS A 47 1.77 -9.78 2.87
C CYS A 47 2.74 -9.27 3.93
N VAL A 48 2.24 -8.83 5.10
CA VAL A 48 3.06 -8.35 6.21
C VAL A 48 3.99 -9.45 6.74
N GLU A 49 3.49 -10.66 6.96
CA GLU A 49 4.31 -11.81 7.39
C GLU A 49 5.43 -12.10 6.40
N ARG A 50 5.12 -12.12 5.10
CA ARG A 50 6.13 -12.33 4.05
C ARG A 50 7.18 -11.22 4.05
N LEU A 51 6.78 -9.96 4.24
CA LEU A 51 7.70 -8.82 4.28
C LEU A 51 8.60 -8.87 5.53
N ALA A 52 8.05 -9.27 6.67
CA ALA A 52 8.82 -9.49 7.89
C ALA A 52 9.86 -10.60 7.70
N ALA A 53 9.48 -11.73 7.09
CA ALA A 53 10.40 -12.83 6.76
C ALA A 53 11.50 -12.41 5.77
N GLN A 54 11.24 -11.40 4.93
CA GLN A 54 12.25 -10.80 4.06
C GLN A 54 13.17 -9.81 4.78
N GLY A 55 12.87 -9.45 6.03
CA GLY A 55 13.65 -8.51 6.85
C GLY A 55 13.25 -7.05 6.63
N TYR A 56 11.99 -6.76 6.33
CA TYR A 56 11.44 -5.41 6.50
C TYR A 56 11.02 -5.20 7.97
N CYS A 57 11.18 -3.99 8.47
CA CYS A 57 10.85 -3.62 9.87
C CYS A 57 9.56 -2.80 9.97
N GLY A 58 8.97 -2.41 8.84
CA GLY A 58 7.73 -1.66 8.80
C GLY A 58 7.10 -1.73 7.41
N VAL A 59 5.81 -1.39 7.35
CA VAL A 59 5.04 -1.33 6.12
C VAL A 59 4.24 -0.02 6.10
N VAL A 60 4.29 0.67 4.98
CA VAL A 60 3.46 1.85 4.71
C VAL A 60 2.64 1.62 3.44
N THR A 61 1.53 2.35 3.31
CA THR A 61 0.62 2.27 2.16
C THR A 61 0.54 3.61 1.44
N PRO A 62 0.03 3.68 0.21
CA PRO A 62 -0.53 4.93 -0.31
C PRO A 62 -1.67 5.45 0.58
N ALA A 63 -2.14 6.66 0.28
CA ALA A 63 -3.49 7.04 0.66
C ALA A 63 -4.47 6.04 0.05
N LEU A 64 -5.28 5.42 0.92
CA LEU A 64 -6.21 4.37 0.55
C LEU A 64 -7.61 4.96 0.35
N ALA A 65 -8.33 4.42 -0.64
CA ALA A 65 -9.75 4.71 -0.78
C ALA A 65 -10.52 4.19 0.44
N PRO A 66 -11.68 4.78 0.81
CA PRO A 66 -12.45 4.36 1.98
C PRO A 66 -12.77 2.86 2.02
N VAL A 67 -13.01 2.25 0.86
CA VAL A 67 -13.31 0.80 0.74
C VAL A 67 -12.11 -0.09 1.10
N GLU A 68 -10.90 0.38 0.84
CA GLU A 68 -9.66 -0.37 1.11
C GLU A 68 -9.24 -0.25 2.58
N GLN A 69 -9.43 0.94 3.17
CA GLN A 69 -8.99 1.25 4.54
C GLN A 69 -9.46 0.22 5.57
N ARG A 70 -10.70 -0.28 5.45
CA ARG A 70 -11.29 -1.21 6.42
C ARG A 70 -10.45 -2.47 6.62
N SER A 71 -9.91 -3.04 5.55
CA SER A 71 -9.10 -4.27 5.62
C SER A 71 -7.72 -4.01 6.23
N PHE A 72 -7.10 -2.87 5.91
CA PHE A 72 -5.82 -2.47 6.48
C PHE A 72 -5.93 -2.18 7.98
N LEU A 73 -6.96 -1.44 8.41
CA LEU A 73 -7.22 -1.19 9.83
C LEU A 73 -7.43 -2.49 10.61
N ARG A 74 -8.14 -3.47 10.04
CA ARG A 74 -8.32 -4.80 10.66
C ARG A 74 -7.02 -5.59 10.78
N ALA A 75 -6.11 -5.42 9.82
CA ALA A 75 -4.77 -6.00 9.86
C ALA A 75 -3.80 -5.24 10.79
N GLY A 76 -4.27 -4.23 11.54
CA GLY A 76 -3.48 -3.49 12.53
C GLY A 76 -2.71 -2.30 11.96
N PHE A 77 -3.00 -1.86 10.73
CA PHE A 77 -2.44 -0.61 10.22
C PHE A 77 -3.08 0.58 10.92
N GLU A 78 -2.26 1.61 11.17
CA GLU A 78 -2.71 2.86 11.75
C GLU A 78 -2.48 4.02 10.76
N PRO A 79 -3.35 5.04 10.73
CA PRO A 79 -3.11 6.22 9.90
C PRO A 79 -1.80 6.92 10.30
N HIS A 80 -0.84 6.94 9.38
CA HIS A 80 0.42 7.65 9.59
C HIS A 80 0.28 9.16 9.32
N GLU A 81 -0.38 9.50 8.22
CA GLU A 81 -0.69 10.88 7.82
C GLU A 81 -2.07 10.93 7.15
N ARG A 82 -2.76 12.06 7.24
CA ARG A 82 -4.01 12.32 6.53
C ARG A 82 -3.77 13.33 5.41
N LEU A 83 -3.78 12.84 4.17
CA LEU A 83 -3.72 13.69 2.99
C LEU A 83 -5.11 14.22 2.67
N HIS A 84 -5.26 15.54 2.71
CA HIS A 84 -6.45 16.21 2.22
C HIS A 84 -6.27 16.46 0.72
N LEU A 85 -7.17 15.92 -0.10
CA LEU A 85 -7.11 16.10 -1.54
C LEU A 85 -7.38 17.58 -1.84
N LEU A 86 -6.38 18.27 -2.36
CA LEU A 86 -6.55 19.62 -2.90
C LEU A 86 -7.19 19.46 -4.28
N ALA A 87 -8.51 19.64 -4.35
CA ALA A 87 -9.22 19.74 -5.61
C ALA A 87 -9.08 21.17 -6.13
N HIS A 88 -8.34 21.33 -7.24
CA HIS A 88 -8.37 22.56 -8.03
C HIS A 88 -9.28 22.30 -9.22
N ASP A 89 -10.29 23.15 -9.41
CA ASP A 89 -11.17 23.04 -10.56
C ASP A 89 -10.39 23.43 -11.83
N LEU A 90 -10.11 22.43 -12.67
CA LEU A 90 -9.38 22.63 -13.93
C LEU A 90 -10.28 23.16 -15.05
N LEU A 91 -11.59 23.35 -14.81
CA LEU A 91 -12.51 23.95 -15.78
C LEU A 91 -12.31 25.47 -15.92
N GLU A 92 -11.57 26.09 -15.01
CA GLU A 92 -11.25 27.53 -15.03
C GLU A 92 -9.80 27.83 -15.43
N LEU A 93 -9.15 26.96 -16.21
CA LEU A 93 -7.85 27.29 -16.79
C LEU A 93 -8.03 28.21 -18.01
N PRO A 94 -7.41 29.40 -18.05
CA PRO A 94 -7.37 30.21 -19.27
C PRO A 94 -6.65 29.41 -20.36
N SER A 95 -7.24 29.41 -21.56
CA SER A 95 -6.68 28.82 -22.78
C SER A 95 -5.32 29.41 -23.16
#